data_AF-V8CPH8-F1
#
_entry.id   AF-V8CPH8-F1
#
_cell.length_a   1.000
_cell.length_b   1.000
_cell.length_c   1.000
_cell.angle_alpha   90.00
_cell.angle_beta   90.00
_cell.angle_gamma   90.00
#
_symmetry.space_group_name_H-M   'P 1'
#
loop_
_entity.id
_entity.type
_entity.pdbx_description
1 polymer ?
#
loop_
_entity_poly.entity_id
_entity_poly.type
_entity_poly.pdbx_seq_one_letter_code
_entity_poly.pdbx_strand_id
1 'polypeptide(L)'
;MKTLRFVFLLAMPILLWAGSATTSQDMGFRHMVVPRQQARQRTTGVASADSERVERLLSSLIPLRSKLSKEDLTLKVARFFVGVPYVAHTLDRNSEETLVVNMRGMDCTTYLENVIAVLLCIDKKQTSFGYFKQMLQYIRYRQGRLSYENRLHYYQWWIVDNQQKGFIRQIEGPNPPFTATQTLKINYMSENYNSYDMLRNRPERVAALKKMEDRTNGIKVRYIPKNLLNNAALLRKVVRNGDIIAITTRKRNLDTTHLGLAVWHDDGLHMINASSLKRNGRQVIEPKQTLYQYLMQQPNSTGIRLARLVLPNLR
;
A
#
# COMPACT_ATOMS: atom_id res chain seq x y z
N MET A 1 -8.55 75.23 -15.67
CA MET A 1 -8.74 75.13 -17.13
C MET A 1 -9.09 73.68 -17.48
N LYS A 2 -10.31 73.47 -18.01
CA LYS A 2 -10.81 72.46 -18.98
C LYS A 2 -10.23 71.03 -18.88
N THR A 3 -10.94 70.03 -18.33
CA THR A 3 -12.05 69.17 -18.87
C THR A 3 -11.70 68.21 -20.01
N LEU A 4 -11.87 66.90 -19.79
CA LEU A 4 -12.64 65.88 -20.58
C LEU A 4 -12.45 64.50 -19.89
N ARG A 5 -13.39 63.91 -19.14
CA ARG A 5 -14.59 63.12 -19.53
C ARG A 5 -14.38 62.13 -20.69
N PHE A 6 -14.40 60.82 -20.37
CA PHE A 6 -15.34 59.87 -21.00
C PHE A 6 -15.70 58.74 -20.04
N VAL A 7 -17.01 58.55 -19.90
CA VAL A 7 -17.73 57.50 -19.17
C VAL A 7 -18.17 56.47 -20.23
N PHE A 8 -18.08 55.17 -19.93
CA PHE A 8 -19.01 54.20 -20.49
C PHE A 8 -19.37 53.15 -19.42
N LEU A 9 -20.64 53.23 -19.00
CA LEU A 9 -21.42 52.24 -18.28
C LEU A 9 -22.20 51.43 -19.33
N LEU A 10 -22.27 50.11 -19.15
CA LEU A 10 -23.31 49.15 -19.61
C LEU A 10 -22.71 47.75 -19.34
N ALA A 11 -23.41 46.70 -18.93
CA ALA A 11 -24.66 46.46 -18.22
C ALA A 11 -24.59 44.95 -17.87
N MET A 12 -25.04 44.56 -16.68
CA MET A 12 -25.28 43.14 -16.36
C MET A 12 -26.39 42.57 -17.27
N PRO A 13 -26.41 41.24 -17.42
CA PRO A 13 -27.64 40.56 -17.05
C PRO A 13 -27.40 39.52 -15.95
N ILE A 14 -28.26 39.63 -14.94
CA ILE A 14 -28.56 38.60 -13.96
C ILE A 14 -29.31 37.48 -14.69
N LEU A 15 -28.83 36.25 -14.57
CA LEU A 15 -29.67 35.06 -14.76
C LEU A 15 -29.55 34.18 -13.51
N LEU A 16 -30.62 34.21 -12.72
CA LEU A 16 -30.95 33.23 -11.72
C LEU A 16 -31.44 31.95 -12.42
N TRP A 17 -30.84 30.81 -12.10
CA TRP A 17 -31.61 29.57 -12.04
C TRP A 17 -31.09 28.61 -10.98
N ALA A 18 -32.05 27.94 -10.36
CA ALA A 18 -31.98 27.20 -9.11
C ALA A 18 -31.78 25.70 -9.34
N GLY A 19 -31.36 25.01 -8.27
CA GLY A 19 -31.40 23.55 -8.13
C GLY A 19 -30.18 22.85 -8.74
N SER A 20 -29.58 21.84 -8.13
CA SER A 20 -30.00 21.00 -7.02
C SER A 20 -28.77 20.32 -6.45
N ALA A 21 -28.75 20.15 -5.12
CA ALA A 21 -27.82 19.27 -4.45
C ALA A 21 -27.98 17.86 -5.04
N THR A 22 -26.91 17.32 -5.60
CA THR A 22 -26.82 15.90 -5.96
C THR A 22 -25.63 15.30 -5.22
N THR A 23 -26.01 14.51 -4.23
CA THR A 23 -25.29 13.44 -3.57
C THR A 23 -24.33 12.73 -4.55
N SER A 24 -23.03 12.82 -4.31
CA SER A 24 -22.04 11.97 -4.97
C SER A 24 -22.07 10.58 -4.33
N GLN A 25 -23.07 9.79 -4.70
CA GLN A 25 -23.07 8.33 -4.53
C GLN A 25 -22.35 7.67 -5.71
N ASP A 26 -21.62 6.60 -5.41
CA ASP A 26 -21.18 5.55 -6.33
C ASP A 26 -20.34 5.95 -7.56
N MET A 27 -19.05 6.17 -7.33
CA MET A 27 -18.03 5.89 -8.35
C MET A 27 -16.88 5.06 -7.77
N GLY A 28 -17.07 3.75 -7.75
CA GLY A 28 -16.03 2.75 -7.51
C GLY A 28 -16.56 1.36 -7.85
N PHE A 29 -15.84 0.61 -8.69
CA PHE A 29 -16.15 -0.77 -9.13
C PHE A 29 -17.16 -0.98 -10.28
N ARG A 30 -17.17 -0.14 -11.32
CA ARG A 30 -17.72 -0.54 -12.63
C ARG A 30 -16.70 -0.30 -13.73
N HIS A 31 -16.62 -1.27 -14.66
CA HIS A 31 -15.64 -1.44 -15.74
C HIS A 31 -14.32 -2.13 -15.37
N MET A 32 -14.43 -3.36 -14.89
CA MET A 32 -13.53 -4.41 -15.37
C MET A 32 -14.25 -5.10 -16.52
N VAL A 33 -14.07 -4.60 -17.75
CA VAL A 33 -14.52 -5.33 -18.95
C VAL A 33 -13.59 -6.52 -19.10
N VAL A 34 -14.15 -7.70 -18.86
CA VAL A 34 -13.48 -9.00 -19.02
C VAL A 34 -13.54 -9.39 -20.50
N PRO A 35 -12.42 -9.55 -21.22
CA PRO A 35 -12.45 -10.23 -22.50
C PRO A 35 -12.70 -11.71 -22.24
N ARG A 36 -13.82 -12.22 -22.74
CA ARG A 36 -14.13 -13.65 -22.73
C ARG A 36 -13.37 -14.30 -23.89
N GLN A 37 -12.13 -14.74 -23.65
CA GLN A 37 -11.47 -15.70 -24.53
C GLN A 37 -11.51 -17.08 -23.88
N GLN A 38 -12.37 -17.93 -24.44
CA GLN A 38 -12.23 -19.38 -24.33
C GLN A 38 -10.96 -19.79 -25.08
N ALA A 39 -9.98 -20.28 -24.34
CA ALA A 39 -9.08 -21.32 -24.79
C ALA A 39 -8.84 -22.25 -23.60
N ARG A 40 -9.49 -23.41 -23.61
CA ARG A 40 -9.13 -24.53 -22.73
C ARG A 40 -7.75 -25.01 -23.17
N GLN A 41 -6.70 -24.57 -22.50
CA GLN A 41 -5.47 -25.35 -22.39
C GLN A 41 -5.42 -25.92 -20.98
N ARG A 42 -5.75 -27.21 -20.87
CA ARG A 42 -5.37 -28.02 -19.71
C ARG A 42 -3.85 -28.18 -19.78
N THR A 43 -3.11 -27.25 -19.20
CA THR A 43 -1.74 -27.50 -18.78
C THR A 43 -1.82 -28.28 -17.47
N THR A 44 -1.68 -29.60 -17.54
CA THR A 44 -1.34 -30.43 -16.38
C THR A 44 0.12 -30.11 -16.00
N GLY A 45 0.33 -28.93 -15.43
CA GLY A 45 1.59 -28.55 -14.81
C GLY A 45 1.55 -28.97 -13.34
N VAL A 46 2.60 -29.64 -12.88
CA VAL A 46 2.82 -29.90 -11.44
C VAL A 46 2.61 -28.59 -10.68
N ALA A 47 1.63 -28.56 -9.79
CA ALA A 47 1.36 -27.38 -8.99
C ALA A 47 2.62 -27.05 -8.17
N SER A 48 3.09 -25.81 -8.24
CA SER A 48 4.16 -25.35 -7.36
C SER A 48 3.73 -25.47 -5.89
N ALA A 49 4.67 -25.70 -4.96
CA ALA A 49 4.34 -25.73 -3.54
C ALA A 49 3.64 -24.44 -3.05
N ASP A 50 3.94 -23.29 -3.67
CA ASP A 50 3.31 -22.00 -3.36
C ASP A 50 1.86 -21.93 -3.89
N SER A 51 1.55 -22.52 -5.06
CA SER A 51 0.18 -22.53 -5.58
C SER A 51 -0.75 -23.34 -4.69
N GLU A 52 -0.36 -24.54 -4.27
CA GLU A 52 -1.20 -25.33 -3.37
C GLU A 52 -1.36 -24.65 -2.00
N ARG A 53 -0.32 -23.98 -1.49
CA ARG A 53 -0.38 -23.26 -0.21
C ARG A 53 -1.39 -22.11 -0.28
N VAL A 54 -1.39 -21.35 -1.38
CA VAL A 54 -2.36 -20.26 -1.61
C VAL A 54 -3.78 -20.81 -1.71
N GLU A 55 -3.99 -21.85 -2.52
CA GLU A 55 -5.33 -22.40 -2.75
C GLU A 55 -5.92 -23.04 -1.49
N ARG A 56 -5.10 -23.76 -0.70
CA ARG A 56 -5.49 -24.27 0.63
C ARG A 56 -5.83 -23.14 1.60
N LEU A 57 -5.00 -22.10 1.65
CA LEU A 57 -5.25 -20.93 2.49
C LEU A 57 -6.60 -20.28 2.15
N LEU A 58 -6.82 -19.98 0.87
CA LEU A 58 -8.06 -19.35 0.40
C LEU A 58 -9.28 -20.21 0.68
N SER A 59 -9.19 -21.52 0.42
CA SER A 59 -10.27 -22.48 0.70
C SER A 59 -10.64 -22.51 2.19
N SER A 60 -9.65 -22.38 3.08
CA SER A 60 -9.90 -22.34 4.53
C SER A 60 -10.50 -21.01 5.02
N LEU A 61 -10.20 -19.88 4.36
CA LEU A 61 -10.56 -18.54 4.83
C LEU A 61 -11.83 -17.97 4.20
N ILE A 62 -12.16 -18.33 2.95
CA ILE A 62 -13.38 -17.84 2.28
C ILE A 62 -14.66 -18.14 3.07
N PRO A 63 -14.84 -19.32 3.70
CA PRO A 63 -16.01 -19.58 4.54
C PRO A 63 -16.13 -18.66 5.77
N LEU A 64 -15.04 -18.03 6.20
CA LEU A 64 -15.04 -17.11 7.35
C LEU A 64 -15.50 -15.70 6.98
N ARG A 65 -15.61 -15.37 5.69
CA ARG A 65 -16.06 -14.06 5.19
C ARG A 65 -17.43 -13.64 5.74
N SER A 66 -18.34 -14.59 6.00
CA SER A 66 -19.67 -14.30 6.57
C SER A 66 -19.70 -14.31 8.09
N LYS A 67 -18.64 -14.79 8.74
CA LYS A 67 -18.55 -15.04 10.19
C LYS A 67 -17.70 -14.01 10.93
N LEU A 68 -16.70 -13.45 10.27
CA LEU A 68 -15.76 -12.50 10.85
C LEU A 68 -16.00 -11.09 10.32
N SER A 69 -15.70 -10.09 11.14
CA SER A 69 -15.56 -8.72 10.66
C SER A 69 -14.38 -8.60 9.68
N LYS A 70 -14.40 -7.56 8.85
CA LYS A 70 -13.29 -7.19 7.97
C LYS A 70 -11.97 -7.05 8.71
N GLU A 71 -11.98 -6.48 9.90
CA GLU A 71 -10.78 -6.28 10.72
C GLU A 71 -10.24 -7.63 11.23
N ASP A 72 -11.11 -8.47 11.78
CA ASP A 72 -10.73 -9.80 12.29
C ASP A 72 -10.22 -10.72 11.18
N LEU A 73 -10.87 -10.70 10.01
CA LEU A 73 -10.43 -11.48 8.87
C LEU A 73 -9.09 -10.98 8.32
N THR A 74 -8.89 -9.66 8.30
CA THR A 74 -7.61 -9.05 7.91
C THR A 74 -6.49 -9.48 8.86
N LEU A 75 -6.70 -9.40 10.17
CA LEU A 75 -5.72 -9.87 11.15
C LEU A 75 -5.49 -11.38 11.06
N LYS A 76 -6.53 -12.17 10.79
CA LYS A 76 -6.39 -13.62 10.63
C LYS A 76 -5.52 -13.99 9.43
N VAL A 77 -5.67 -13.29 8.30
CA VAL A 77 -4.76 -13.43 7.14
C VAL A 77 -3.36 -12.95 7.51
N ALA A 78 -3.22 -11.79 8.13
CA ALA A 78 -1.93 -11.23 8.52
C ALA A 78 -1.13 -12.20 9.41
N ARG A 79 -1.81 -12.82 10.38
CA ARG A 79 -1.23 -13.77 11.34
C ARG A 79 -0.89 -15.13 10.74
N PHE A 80 -1.52 -15.54 9.63
CA PHE A 80 -1.17 -16.78 8.93
C PHE A 80 0.31 -16.83 8.53
N PHE A 81 0.91 -15.67 8.29
CA PHE A 81 2.30 -15.56 7.88
C PHE A 81 3.27 -15.44 9.05
N VAL A 82 2.82 -15.31 10.31
CA VAL A 82 3.72 -15.24 11.47
C VAL A 82 4.61 -16.48 11.48
N GLY A 83 5.92 -16.26 11.66
CA GLY A 83 6.94 -17.30 11.57
C GLY A 83 7.54 -17.49 10.17
N VAL A 84 6.97 -16.89 9.11
CA VAL A 84 7.59 -16.95 7.77
C VAL A 84 8.92 -16.18 7.78
N PRO A 85 10.03 -16.79 7.34
CA PRO A 85 11.35 -16.15 7.31
C PRO A 85 11.38 -14.81 6.56
N TYR A 86 12.15 -13.87 7.11
CA TYR A 86 12.50 -12.64 6.44
C TYR A 86 13.58 -12.91 5.40
N VAL A 87 13.32 -12.57 4.14
CA VAL A 87 14.28 -12.70 3.04
C VAL A 87 14.24 -11.44 2.19
N ALA A 88 15.36 -10.72 2.12
CA ALA A 88 15.51 -9.56 1.24
C ALA A 88 15.72 -9.98 -0.22
N HIS A 89 15.42 -9.09 -1.16
CA HIS A 89 15.71 -9.25 -2.60
C HIS A 89 15.12 -10.53 -3.21
N THR A 90 13.95 -10.96 -2.73
CA THR A 90 13.26 -12.16 -3.27
C THR A 90 12.75 -11.93 -4.69
N LEU A 91 12.48 -10.69 -5.07
CA LEU A 91 11.94 -10.33 -6.39
C LEU A 91 13.01 -10.13 -7.47
N ASP A 92 14.26 -9.86 -7.09
CA ASP A 92 15.35 -9.44 -7.99
C ASP A 92 16.31 -10.58 -8.34
N ARG A 93 15.81 -11.82 -8.37
CA ARG A 93 16.63 -13.02 -8.64
C ARG A 93 16.69 -13.42 -10.11
N ASN A 94 15.91 -12.77 -10.95
CA ASN A 94 15.82 -13.02 -12.39
C ASN A 94 16.56 -11.90 -13.15
N SER A 95 17.04 -12.19 -14.36
CA SER A 95 17.66 -11.18 -15.23
C SER A 95 16.66 -10.14 -15.76
N GLU A 96 15.40 -10.54 -15.89
CA GLU A 96 14.30 -9.70 -16.35
C GLU A 96 13.15 -9.71 -15.34
N GLU A 97 12.35 -8.64 -15.35
CA GLU A 97 11.25 -8.49 -14.41
C GLU A 97 10.19 -9.56 -14.71
N THR A 98 9.81 -10.31 -13.68
CA THR A 98 8.76 -11.32 -13.74
C THR A 98 7.94 -11.28 -12.46
N LEU A 99 6.71 -11.78 -12.52
CA LEU A 99 5.86 -11.86 -11.33
C LEU A 99 6.34 -13.01 -10.44
N VAL A 100 7.13 -12.69 -9.43
CA VAL A 100 7.57 -13.65 -8.42
C VAL A 100 6.52 -13.78 -7.30
N VAL A 101 6.06 -15.01 -7.08
CA VAL A 101 5.26 -15.39 -5.89
C VAL A 101 6.15 -16.20 -4.97
N ASN A 102 6.26 -15.77 -3.71
CA ASN A 102 7.00 -16.52 -2.68
C ASN A 102 6.22 -16.46 -1.36
N MET A 103 5.68 -17.61 -0.93
CA MET A 103 4.93 -17.73 0.33
C MET A 103 5.80 -18.23 1.50
N ARG A 104 7.10 -18.39 1.27
CA ARG A 104 8.07 -19.05 2.19
C ARG A 104 9.17 -18.12 2.69
N GLY A 105 9.39 -16.98 2.03
CA GLY A 105 10.33 -15.97 2.47
C GLY A 105 9.92 -14.60 1.93
N MET A 106 9.85 -13.60 2.81
CA MET A 106 9.29 -12.29 2.48
C MET A 106 10.07 -11.16 3.15
N ASP A 107 10.09 -10.00 2.52
CA ASP A 107 10.40 -8.74 3.19
C ASP A 107 9.11 -8.02 3.63
N CYS A 108 9.23 -6.81 4.17
CA CYS A 108 8.07 -6.08 4.68
C CYS A 108 7.03 -5.73 3.60
N THR A 109 7.46 -5.44 2.38
CA THR A 109 6.58 -5.07 1.26
C THR A 109 5.91 -6.31 0.69
N THR A 110 6.67 -7.35 0.37
CA THR A 110 6.13 -8.60 -0.17
C THR A 110 5.22 -9.33 0.81
N TYR A 111 5.48 -9.23 2.11
CA TYR A 111 4.54 -9.67 3.16
C TYR A 111 3.21 -8.94 3.06
N LEU A 112 3.25 -7.60 3.06
CA LEU A 112 2.05 -6.77 2.95
C LEU A 112 1.27 -7.08 1.66
N GLU A 113 1.95 -7.14 0.52
CA GLU A 113 1.33 -7.43 -0.78
C GLU A 113 0.68 -8.81 -0.82
N ASN A 114 1.33 -9.84 -0.25
CA ASN A 114 0.76 -11.18 -0.16
C ASN A 114 -0.51 -11.22 0.72
N VAL A 115 -0.50 -10.54 1.87
CA VAL A 115 -1.69 -10.40 2.73
C VAL A 115 -2.83 -9.73 1.96
N ILE A 116 -2.55 -8.62 1.28
CA ILE A 116 -3.56 -7.89 0.51
C ILE A 116 -4.08 -8.74 -0.65
N ALA A 117 -3.22 -9.44 -1.39
CA ALA A 117 -3.62 -10.31 -2.48
C ALA A 117 -4.57 -11.42 -2.01
N VAL A 118 -4.28 -12.05 -0.85
CA VAL A 118 -5.19 -13.02 -0.22
C VAL A 118 -6.54 -12.38 0.12
N LEU A 119 -6.55 -11.17 0.72
CA LEU A 119 -7.78 -10.48 1.09
C LEU A 119 -8.63 -10.07 -0.12
N LEU A 120 -8.02 -9.66 -1.23
CA LEU A 120 -8.73 -9.36 -2.48
C LEU A 120 -9.34 -10.63 -3.09
N CYS A 121 -8.65 -11.77 -3.04
CA CYS A 121 -9.22 -13.06 -3.43
C CYS A 121 -10.44 -13.41 -2.56
N ILE A 122 -10.36 -13.23 -1.24
CA ILE A 122 -11.46 -13.52 -0.32
C ILE A 122 -12.66 -12.60 -0.55
N ASP A 123 -12.42 -11.29 -0.75
CA ASP A 123 -13.45 -10.31 -1.11
C ASP A 123 -14.25 -10.77 -2.34
N LYS A 124 -13.56 -11.36 -3.33
CA LYS A 124 -14.15 -11.85 -4.58
C LYS A 124 -14.56 -13.32 -4.59
N LYS A 125 -14.43 -14.05 -3.45
CA LYS A 125 -14.67 -15.50 -3.34
C LYS A 125 -13.89 -16.33 -4.37
N GLN A 126 -12.68 -15.91 -4.71
CA GLN A 126 -11.81 -16.61 -5.66
C GLN A 126 -10.80 -17.46 -4.91
N THR A 127 -10.74 -18.75 -5.22
CA THR A 127 -9.78 -19.70 -4.61
C THR A 127 -8.56 -19.98 -5.48
N SER A 128 -8.60 -19.66 -6.78
CA SER A 128 -7.55 -20.10 -7.72
C SER A 128 -6.24 -19.34 -7.54
N PHE A 129 -5.12 -20.05 -7.72
CA PHE A 129 -3.79 -19.43 -7.76
C PHE A 129 -3.65 -18.43 -8.92
N GLY A 130 -4.34 -18.67 -10.04
CA GLY A 130 -4.37 -17.74 -11.18
C GLY A 130 -4.91 -16.36 -10.79
N TYR A 131 -6.03 -16.32 -10.05
CA TYR A 131 -6.60 -15.05 -9.58
C TYR A 131 -5.71 -14.38 -8.55
N PHE A 132 -5.09 -15.16 -7.65
CA PHE A 132 -4.10 -14.62 -6.70
C PHE A 132 -2.93 -13.93 -7.42
N LYS A 133 -2.36 -14.54 -8.46
CA LYS A 133 -1.31 -13.91 -9.27
C LYS A 133 -1.77 -12.61 -9.92
N GLN A 134 -2.99 -12.59 -10.45
CA GLN A 134 -3.57 -11.37 -11.03
C GLN A 134 -3.67 -10.25 -9.98
N MET A 135 -4.14 -10.56 -8.77
CA MET A 135 -4.21 -9.58 -7.69
C MET A 135 -2.82 -9.11 -7.24
N LEU A 136 -1.85 -10.03 -7.10
CA LEU A 136 -0.49 -9.66 -6.74
C LEU A 136 0.15 -8.74 -7.78
N GLN A 137 -0.01 -9.04 -9.07
CA GLN A 137 0.46 -8.16 -10.15
C GLN A 137 -0.26 -6.81 -10.12
N TYR A 138 -1.58 -6.82 -9.89
CA TYR A 138 -2.37 -5.61 -9.80
C TYR A 138 -1.95 -4.73 -8.63
N ILE A 139 -1.50 -5.29 -7.51
CA ILE A 139 -0.99 -4.54 -6.35
C ILE A 139 0.41 -3.99 -6.60
N ARG A 140 1.32 -4.83 -7.10
CA ARG A 140 2.77 -4.58 -7.13
C ARG A 140 3.21 -3.63 -8.25
N TYR A 141 2.47 -3.62 -9.36
CA TYR A 141 2.86 -2.88 -10.55
C TYR A 141 1.90 -1.75 -10.88
N ARG A 142 2.44 -0.67 -11.44
CA ARG A 142 1.70 0.50 -11.88
C ARG A 142 0.60 0.11 -12.83
N GLN A 143 -0.65 0.41 -12.46
CA GLN A 143 -1.84 -0.01 -13.22
C GLN A 143 -1.89 -1.53 -13.56
N GLY A 144 -1.16 -2.36 -12.80
CA GLY A 144 -1.02 -3.81 -13.05
C GLY A 144 -0.13 -4.18 -14.25
N ARG A 145 0.66 -3.26 -14.80
CA ARG A 145 1.51 -3.49 -15.98
C ARG A 145 2.90 -3.94 -15.56
N LEU A 146 3.24 -5.19 -15.85
CA LEU A 146 4.51 -5.80 -15.41
C LEU A 146 5.70 -5.22 -16.19
N SER A 147 6.56 -4.49 -15.47
CA SER A 147 7.94 -4.14 -15.86
C SER A 147 8.69 -3.62 -14.63
N TYR A 148 10.02 -3.56 -14.65
CA TYR A 148 10.80 -3.12 -13.48
C TYR A 148 10.50 -1.66 -13.11
N GLU A 149 10.36 -0.80 -14.10
CA GLU A 149 10.01 0.62 -13.97
C GLU A 149 8.56 0.80 -13.48
N ASN A 150 7.70 -0.18 -13.77
CA ASN A 150 6.34 -0.21 -13.28
C ASN A 150 6.20 -0.82 -11.89
N ARG A 151 7.21 -1.51 -11.35
CA ARG A 151 7.17 -1.97 -9.96
C ARG A 151 7.16 -0.77 -9.01
N LEU A 152 6.27 -0.79 -8.03
CA LEU A 152 6.02 0.34 -7.12
C LEU A 152 7.03 0.33 -5.96
N HIS A 153 8.27 0.73 -6.24
CA HIS A 153 9.39 0.61 -5.29
C HIS A 153 9.34 1.56 -4.08
N TYR A 154 8.79 2.78 -4.25
CA TYR A 154 8.57 3.73 -3.15
C TYR A 154 7.15 3.63 -2.62
N TYR A 155 6.98 3.75 -1.30
CA TYR A 155 5.64 3.68 -0.69
C TYR A 155 4.70 4.75 -1.24
N GLN A 156 5.18 5.96 -1.53
CA GLN A 156 4.40 7.01 -2.15
C GLN A 156 3.82 6.59 -3.51
N TRP A 157 4.60 5.90 -4.34
CA TRP A 157 4.10 5.37 -5.61
C TRP A 157 3.08 4.26 -5.36
N TRP A 158 3.40 3.36 -4.43
CA TRP A 158 2.54 2.24 -4.05
C TRP A 158 1.16 2.71 -3.56
N ILE A 159 1.12 3.69 -2.65
CA ILE A 159 -0.13 4.16 -2.03
C ILE A 159 -0.99 4.95 -3.01
N VAL A 160 -0.40 5.82 -3.84
CA VAL A 160 -1.15 6.63 -4.81
C VAL A 160 -1.77 5.74 -5.87
N ASP A 161 -1.00 4.83 -6.45
CA ASP A 161 -1.49 3.96 -7.51
C ASP A 161 -2.52 2.95 -6.98
N ASN A 162 -2.29 2.34 -5.82
CA ASN A 162 -3.27 1.41 -5.24
C ASN A 162 -4.53 2.11 -4.69
N GLN A 163 -4.45 3.41 -4.35
CA GLN A 163 -5.64 4.23 -4.12
C GLN A 163 -6.43 4.50 -5.41
N GLN A 164 -5.74 4.83 -6.52
CA GLN A 164 -6.38 5.00 -7.82
C GLN A 164 -7.04 3.71 -8.32
N LYS A 165 -6.48 2.55 -7.98
CA LYS A 165 -7.08 1.23 -8.23
C LYS A 165 -8.27 0.89 -7.32
N GLY A 166 -8.56 1.73 -6.31
CA GLY A 166 -9.80 1.68 -5.54
C GLY A 166 -9.88 0.65 -4.40
N PHE A 167 -8.83 -0.14 -4.16
CA PHE A 167 -8.81 -1.12 -3.07
C PHE A 167 -8.02 -0.65 -1.83
N ILE A 168 -7.40 0.53 -1.90
CA ILE A 168 -6.76 1.20 -0.76
C ILE A 168 -7.33 2.61 -0.63
N ARG A 169 -7.46 3.08 0.61
CA ARG A 169 -7.75 4.48 0.92
C ARG A 169 -6.71 5.01 1.89
N GLN A 170 -6.01 6.08 1.51
CA GLN A 170 -5.10 6.77 2.40
C GLN A 170 -5.90 7.51 3.50
N ILE A 171 -5.35 7.55 4.72
CA ILE A 171 -5.91 8.29 5.85
C ILE A 171 -4.91 9.40 6.18
N GLU A 172 -5.37 10.65 6.10
CA GLU A 172 -4.52 11.85 6.30
C GLU A 172 -5.10 12.85 7.30
N GLY A 173 -6.20 12.48 7.95
CA GLY A 173 -6.89 13.29 8.95
C GLY A 173 -7.76 12.44 9.88
N PRO A 174 -8.36 13.06 10.91
CA PRO A 174 -8.28 14.48 11.28
C PRO A 174 -6.91 14.94 11.80
N ASN A 175 -6.72 16.25 11.94
CA ASN A 175 -5.60 16.81 12.69
C ASN A 175 -6.15 17.37 14.03
N PRO A 176 -5.76 16.83 15.21
CA PRO A 176 -4.86 15.69 15.44
C PRO A 176 -5.51 14.32 15.10
N PRO A 177 -4.74 13.22 14.90
CA PRO A 177 -3.30 13.07 15.18
C PRO A 177 -2.34 13.39 14.02
N PHE A 178 -2.84 13.73 12.82
CA PHE A 178 -2.00 14.01 11.65
C PHE A 178 -1.39 15.44 11.69
N THR A 179 -0.56 15.69 12.70
CA THR A 179 -0.02 17.02 13.03
C THR A 179 1.26 17.38 12.28
N ALA A 180 1.98 16.41 11.71
CA ALA A 180 3.26 16.62 11.06
C ALA A 180 3.17 16.45 9.54
N THR A 181 4.11 17.07 8.82
CA THR A 181 4.19 17.02 7.35
C THR A 181 5.60 16.64 6.92
N GLN A 182 5.72 15.73 5.95
CA GLN A 182 6.95 15.37 5.29
C GLN A 182 6.93 15.95 3.87
N THR A 183 7.97 16.70 3.49
CA THR A 183 8.19 17.07 2.09
C THR A 183 9.01 15.96 1.44
N LEU A 184 8.43 15.29 0.44
CA LEU A 184 9.04 14.12 -0.16
C LEU A 184 10.27 14.49 -0.96
N LYS A 185 11.35 13.73 -0.72
CA LYS A 185 12.55 13.69 -1.54
C LYS A 185 12.89 12.23 -1.75
N ILE A 186 12.48 11.66 -2.88
CA ILE A 186 12.77 10.30 -3.31
C ILE A 186 13.66 10.33 -4.55
N ASN A 187 14.81 9.68 -4.45
CA ASN A 187 15.87 9.63 -5.46
C ASN A 187 16.94 8.59 -5.09
N TYR A 188 16.64 7.72 -4.12
CA TYR A 188 17.61 6.77 -3.60
C TYR A 188 17.99 5.75 -4.67
N MET A 189 17.03 5.20 -5.42
CA MET A 189 17.29 4.20 -6.44
C MET A 189 18.10 4.76 -7.61
N SER A 190 17.74 5.93 -8.15
CA SER A 190 18.53 6.51 -9.24
C SER A 190 19.91 6.99 -8.82
N GLU A 191 20.10 7.45 -7.57
CA GLU A 191 21.43 7.84 -7.06
C GLU A 191 22.29 6.64 -6.63
N ASN A 192 21.68 5.49 -6.36
CA ASN A 192 22.37 4.27 -5.89
C ASN A 192 22.13 3.07 -6.83
N TYR A 193 21.92 3.32 -8.12
CA TYR A 193 21.51 2.30 -9.09
C TYR A 193 22.46 1.10 -9.15
N ASN A 194 23.76 1.30 -8.90
CA ASN A 194 24.76 0.23 -8.85
C ASN A 194 24.48 -0.82 -7.77
N SER A 195 23.72 -0.49 -6.72
CA SER A 195 23.33 -1.40 -5.65
C SER A 195 22.14 -2.31 -6.00
N TYR A 196 21.54 -2.15 -7.18
CA TYR A 196 20.38 -2.91 -7.62
C TYR A 196 20.71 -3.69 -8.90
N ASP A 197 20.65 -5.02 -8.85
CA ASP A 197 21.01 -5.87 -9.98
C ASP A 197 20.17 -5.57 -11.24
N MET A 198 18.91 -5.23 -11.05
CA MET A 198 17.97 -4.88 -12.12
C MET A 198 18.16 -3.48 -12.71
N LEU A 199 19.02 -2.64 -12.11
CA LEU A 199 19.39 -1.31 -12.59
C LEU A 199 20.84 -1.21 -13.04
N ARG A 200 21.74 -2.00 -12.44
CA ARG A 200 23.14 -2.06 -12.84
C ARG A 200 23.21 -2.41 -14.32
N ASN A 201 23.92 -1.61 -15.09
CA ASN A 201 24.07 -1.76 -16.55
C ASN A 201 22.75 -1.61 -17.35
N ARG A 202 21.74 -0.92 -16.80
CA ARG A 202 20.46 -0.61 -17.46
C ARG A 202 20.15 0.89 -17.39
N PRO A 203 20.94 1.76 -18.06
CA PRO A 203 20.82 3.22 -17.95
C PRO A 203 19.42 3.75 -18.31
N GLU A 204 18.71 3.09 -19.22
CA GLU A 204 17.34 3.40 -19.60
C GLU A 204 16.35 3.23 -18.43
N ARG A 205 16.50 2.17 -17.61
CA ARG A 205 15.69 1.97 -16.40
C ARG A 205 15.97 3.04 -15.37
N VAL A 206 17.26 3.37 -15.18
CA VAL A 206 17.69 4.42 -14.26
C VAL A 206 17.08 5.77 -14.65
N ALA A 207 17.15 6.13 -15.93
CA ALA A 207 16.56 7.36 -16.44
C ALA A 207 15.04 7.41 -16.26
N ALA A 208 14.34 6.30 -16.51
CA ALA A 208 12.90 6.19 -16.30
C ALA A 208 12.51 6.39 -14.83
N LEU A 209 13.21 5.71 -13.90
CA LEU A 209 12.98 5.88 -12.46
C LEU A 209 13.27 7.31 -12.01
N LYS A 210 14.39 7.88 -12.44
CA LYS A 210 14.78 9.26 -12.12
C LYS A 210 13.71 10.26 -12.51
N LYS A 211 13.12 10.13 -13.71
CA LYS A 211 12.03 11.00 -14.16
C LYS A 211 10.80 10.93 -13.25
N MET A 212 10.48 9.74 -12.73
CA MET A 212 9.34 9.56 -11.81
C MET A 212 9.65 10.08 -10.41
N GLU A 213 10.88 9.88 -9.95
CA GLU A 213 11.41 10.44 -8.70
C GLU A 213 11.35 11.97 -8.71
N ASP A 214 11.86 12.61 -9.77
CA ASP A 214 11.85 14.06 -9.93
C ASP A 214 10.43 14.64 -9.94
N ARG A 215 9.44 13.93 -10.53
CA ARG A 215 8.02 14.32 -10.48
C ARG A 215 7.37 14.17 -9.11
N THR A 216 7.91 13.32 -8.24
CA THR A 216 7.36 13.07 -6.89
C THR A 216 7.96 14.03 -5.87
N ASN A 217 9.17 14.53 -6.13
CA ASN A 217 9.88 15.43 -5.24
C ASN A 217 9.12 16.74 -5.00
N GLY A 218 9.08 17.18 -3.75
CA GLY A 218 8.38 18.40 -3.34
C GLY A 218 6.93 18.19 -2.90
N ILE A 219 6.32 17.02 -3.17
CA ILE A 219 4.99 16.68 -2.64
C ILE A 219 5.03 16.69 -1.11
N LYS A 220 4.03 17.32 -0.49
CA LYS A 220 3.87 17.35 0.97
C LYS A 220 2.83 16.32 1.39
N VAL A 221 3.19 15.43 2.31
CA VAL A 221 2.28 14.40 2.85
C VAL A 221 2.17 14.55 4.37
N ARG A 222 0.97 14.37 4.90
CA ARG A 222 0.73 14.38 6.35
C ARG A 222 1.01 13.02 6.97
N TYR A 223 1.48 13.04 8.21
CA TYR A 223 1.75 11.83 8.99
C TYR A 223 1.52 12.08 10.49
N ILE A 224 1.37 10.99 11.24
CA ILE A 224 1.28 11.02 12.70
C ILE A 224 2.71 10.95 13.25
N PRO A 225 3.22 12.00 13.92
CA PRO A 225 4.57 11.97 14.48
C PRO A 225 4.67 10.93 15.61
N LYS A 226 5.85 10.31 15.74
CA LYS A 226 6.04 9.15 16.62
C LYS A 226 5.77 9.45 18.10
N ASN A 227 5.92 10.70 18.53
CA ASN A 227 5.62 11.14 19.90
C ASN A 227 4.12 11.08 20.24
N LEU A 228 3.21 11.06 19.25
CA LEU A 228 1.77 10.91 19.48
C LEU A 228 1.33 9.45 19.54
N LEU A 229 2.23 8.48 19.29
CA LEU A 229 1.88 7.06 19.23
C LEU A 229 1.66 6.42 20.60
N ASN A 230 1.99 7.12 21.69
CA ASN A 230 1.66 6.73 23.06
C ASN A 230 0.22 7.15 23.46
N ASN A 231 -0.46 7.98 22.67
CA ASN A 231 -1.82 8.43 22.98
C ASN A 231 -2.87 7.49 22.37
N ALA A 232 -3.12 6.36 23.05
CA ALA A 232 -4.03 5.34 22.58
C ALA A 232 -5.47 5.84 22.36
N ALA A 233 -5.98 6.72 23.25
CA ALA A 233 -7.32 7.27 23.14
C ALA A 233 -7.50 8.13 21.88
N LEU A 234 -6.50 8.94 21.54
CA LEU A 234 -6.49 9.72 20.30
C LEU A 234 -6.39 8.82 19.06
N LEU A 235 -5.47 7.85 19.09
CA LEU A 235 -5.24 6.96 17.95
C LEU A 235 -6.44 6.04 17.66
N ARG A 236 -7.15 5.53 18.67
CA ARG A 236 -8.34 4.67 18.46
C ARG A 236 -9.47 5.36 17.70
N LYS A 237 -9.48 6.70 17.61
CA LYS A 237 -10.43 7.44 16.78
C LYS A 237 -10.17 7.29 15.27
N VAL A 238 -8.95 6.89 14.88
CA VAL A 238 -8.52 6.89 13.47
C VAL A 238 -7.92 5.57 13.00
N VAL A 239 -7.12 4.90 13.84
CA VAL A 239 -6.42 3.65 13.53
C VAL A 239 -7.30 2.45 13.85
N ARG A 240 -7.49 1.57 12.86
CA ARG A 240 -8.23 0.31 12.99
C ARG A 240 -7.33 -0.89 12.83
N ASN A 241 -7.77 -2.04 13.32
CA ASN A 241 -7.04 -3.29 13.12
C ASN A 241 -6.95 -3.60 11.63
N GLY A 242 -5.76 -3.99 11.17
CA GLY A 242 -5.48 -4.26 9.77
C GLY A 242 -5.21 -3.02 8.91
N ASP A 243 -5.20 -1.81 9.47
CA ASP A 243 -4.71 -0.64 8.74
C ASP A 243 -3.24 -0.83 8.36
N ILE A 244 -2.87 -0.37 7.17
CA ILE A 244 -1.50 -0.37 6.67
C ILE A 244 -0.76 0.77 7.35
N ILE A 245 0.35 0.42 7.99
CA ILE A 245 1.28 1.36 8.60
C ILE A 245 2.51 1.47 7.73
N ALA A 246 2.87 2.69 7.35
CA ALA A 246 4.15 2.98 6.72
C ALA A 246 4.99 3.89 7.63
N ILE A 247 6.15 3.40 8.05
CA ILE A 247 7.05 4.14 8.94
C ILE A 247 7.82 5.18 8.12
N THR A 248 7.47 6.44 8.34
CA THR A 248 8.13 7.61 7.74
C THR A 248 9.53 7.80 8.29
N THR A 249 10.40 8.38 7.47
CA THR A 249 11.83 8.50 7.77
C THR A 249 12.39 9.88 7.44
N ARG A 250 13.45 10.26 8.15
CA ARG A 250 14.35 11.37 7.79
C ARG A 250 15.60 10.92 7.03
N LYS A 251 15.74 9.62 6.74
CA LYS A 251 16.83 9.14 5.87
C LYS A 251 16.74 9.86 4.53
N ARG A 252 17.88 10.37 4.06
CA ARG A 252 17.97 11.09 2.80
C ARG A 252 17.44 10.22 1.65
N ASN A 253 16.70 10.86 0.74
CA ASN A 253 16.19 10.28 -0.51
C ASN A 253 15.15 9.14 -0.37
N LEU A 254 14.58 8.92 0.81
CA LEU A 254 13.55 7.92 1.08
C LEU A 254 12.32 8.55 1.73
N ASP A 255 11.13 8.04 1.39
CA ASP A 255 9.87 8.44 2.02
C ASP A 255 9.57 7.63 3.28
N THR A 256 9.81 6.32 3.22
CA THR A 256 9.52 5.35 4.28
C THR A 256 10.63 4.32 4.41
N THR A 257 10.71 3.65 5.55
CA THR A 257 11.73 2.59 5.78
C THR A 257 11.16 1.20 6.00
N HIS A 258 9.88 1.10 6.35
CA HIS A 258 9.29 -0.17 6.77
C HIS A 258 7.77 -0.12 6.73
N LEU A 259 7.16 -1.28 6.48
CA LEU A 259 5.72 -1.45 6.36
C LEU A 259 5.21 -2.54 7.31
N GLY A 260 3.93 -2.46 7.66
CA GLY A 260 3.24 -3.49 8.44
C GLY A 260 1.75 -3.21 8.57
N LEU A 261 1.08 -4.01 9.40
CA LEU A 261 -0.37 -3.92 9.66
C LEU A 261 -0.62 -3.60 11.13
N ALA A 262 -1.47 -2.61 11.38
CA ALA A 262 -1.89 -2.17 12.70
C ALA A 262 -2.62 -3.29 13.46
N VAL A 263 -2.29 -3.47 14.73
CA VAL A 263 -3.05 -4.34 15.63
C VAL A 263 -3.09 -3.73 17.03
N TRP A 264 -4.29 -3.62 17.60
CA TRP A 264 -4.51 -3.15 18.95
C TRP A 264 -4.41 -4.31 19.93
N HIS A 265 -3.58 -4.12 20.96
CA HIS A 265 -3.55 -4.90 22.18
C HIS A 265 -4.05 -4.03 23.35
N ASP A 266 -4.14 -4.62 24.53
CA ASP A 266 -4.58 -3.93 25.74
C ASP A 266 -3.63 -2.79 26.13
N ASP A 267 -2.32 -2.98 25.90
CA ASP A 267 -1.26 -2.02 26.23
C ASP A 267 -1.00 -0.96 25.13
N GLY A 268 -1.53 -1.14 23.92
CA GLY A 268 -1.49 -0.10 22.90
C GLY A 268 -1.51 -0.58 21.45
N LEU A 269 -1.02 0.29 20.56
CA LEU A 269 -0.92 0.01 19.13
C LEU A 269 0.37 -0.74 18.83
N HIS A 270 0.26 -1.90 18.19
CA HIS A 270 1.34 -2.72 17.68
C HIS A 270 1.28 -2.80 16.16
N MET A 271 2.27 -3.46 15.56
CA MET A 271 2.37 -3.62 14.12
C MET A 271 2.86 -5.02 13.77
N ILE A 272 2.03 -5.81 13.10
CA ILE A 272 2.44 -7.10 12.51
C ILE A 272 3.30 -6.80 11.29
N ASN A 273 4.49 -7.38 11.21
CA ASN A 273 5.44 -7.09 10.15
C ASN A 273 6.44 -8.22 9.89
N ALA A 274 6.96 -8.31 8.66
CA ALA A 274 8.19 -9.05 8.38
C ALA A 274 9.39 -8.29 8.99
N SER A 275 10.05 -8.84 10.00
CA SER A 275 11.14 -8.18 10.71
C SER A 275 12.50 -8.74 10.29
N SER A 276 13.42 -7.87 9.85
CA SER A 276 14.82 -8.24 9.57
C SER A 276 15.72 -8.32 10.81
N LEU A 277 15.22 -7.90 11.98
CA LEU A 277 16.00 -7.85 13.22
C LEU A 277 16.30 -9.26 13.76
N LYS A 278 17.56 -9.51 14.14
CA LYS A 278 18.00 -10.78 14.73
C LYS A 278 17.23 -11.14 16.00
N ARG A 279 16.99 -10.16 16.89
CA ARG A 279 16.21 -10.35 18.14
C ARG A 279 14.77 -10.82 17.91
N ASN A 280 14.26 -10.63 16.69
CA ASN A 280 12.92 -11.03 16.28
C ASN A 280 12.92 -12.34 15.47
N GLY A 281 14.06 -13.04 15.40
CA GLY A 281 14.20 -14.30 14.66
C GLY A 281 14.27 -14.16 13.14
N ARG A 282 14.37 -12.93 12.61
CA ARG A 282 14.33 -12.66 11.15
C ARG A 282 13.12 -13.31 10.47
N GLN A 283 11.92 -12.95 10.88
CA GLN A 283 10.67 -13.53 10.39
C GLN A 283 9.51 -12.54 10.53
N VAL A 284 8.35 -12.88 9.97
CA VAL A 284 7.08 -12.21 10.25
C VAL A 284 6.70 -12.42 11.71
N ILE A 285 6.41 -11.33 12.42
CA ILE A 285 6.07 -11.35 13.84
C ILE A 285 4.92 -10.38 14.13
N GLU A 286 4.24 -10.65 15.24
CA GLU A 286 3.43 -9.69 15.99
C GLU A 286 4.23 -9.35 17.26
N PRO A 287 5.01 -8.25 17.26
CA PRO A 287 5.95 -7.96 18.33
C PRO A 287 5.24 -7.73 19.68
N LYS A 288 5.87 -8.17 20.78
CA LYS A 288 5.40 -7.88 22.16
C LYS A 288 5.49 -6.40 22.55
N GLN A 289 6.37 -5.64 21.91
CA GLN A 289 6.53 -4.22 22.18
C GLN A 289 5.55 -3.40 21.33
N THR A 290 5.02 -2.32 21.91
CA THR A 290 4.19 -1.37 21.18
C THR A 290 4.97 -0.71 20.03
N LEU A 291 4.25 -0.21 19.03
CA LEU A 291 4.82 0.56 17.93
C LEU A 291 5.52 1.83 18.43
N TYR A 292 4.98 2.47 19.48
CA TYR A 292 5.61 3.62 20.12
C TYR A 292 7.00 3.25 20.68
N GLN A 293 7.08 2.21 21.52
CA GLN A 293 8.34 1.75 22.11
C GLN A 293 9.36 1.40 21.02
N TYR A 294 8.92 0.75 19.94
CA TYR A 294 9.79 0.44 18.81
C TYR A 294 10.34 1.70 18.14
N LEU A 295 9.48 2.65 17.75
CA LEU A 295 9.89 3.84 16.99
C LEU A 295 10.71 4.84 17.82
N MET A 296 10.57 4.83 19.14
CA MET A 296 11.44 5.62 20.02
C MET A 296 12.89 5.13 20.01
N GLN A 297 13.12 3.84 19.72
CA GLN A 297 14.47 3.28 19.53
C GLN A 297 15.02 3.52 18.10
N GLN A 298 14.20 4.03 17.18
CA GLN A 298 14.61 4.26 15.78
C GLN A 298 14.88 5.76 15.55
N PRO A 299 16.15 6.20 15.53
CA PRO A 299 16.48 7.63 15.45
C PRO A 299 16.02 8.27 14.13
N ASN A 300 16.00 7.48 13.05
CA ASN A 300 15.62 7.98 11.73
C ASN A 300 14.13 7.89 11.44
N SER A 301 13.35 7.16 12.23
CA SER A 301 11.90 7.11 12.06
C SER A 301 11.27 8.37 12.66
N THR A 302 10.41 9.04 11.89
CA THR A 302 9.76 10.30 12.28
C THR A 302 8.33 10.09 12.76
N GLY A 303 7.65 9.04 12.29
CA GLY A 303 6.25 8.77 12.59
C GLY A 303 5.64 7.77 11.60
N ILE A 304 4.32 7.79 11.43
CA ILE A 304 3.61 6.86 10.55
C ILE A 304 2.63 7.54 9.59
N ARG A 305 2.55 7.01 8.38
CA ARG A 305 1.42 7.20 7.45
C ARG A 305 0.47 6.02 7.56
N LEU A 306 -0.80 6.26 7.27
CA LEU A 306 -1.86 5.27 7.40
C LEU A 306 -2.63 5.10 6.09
N ALA A 307 -3.00 3.86 5.81
CA ALA A 307 -3.93 3.52 4.76
C ALA A 307 -4.83 2.36 5.18
N ARG A 308 -6.00 2.23 4.58
CA ARG A 308 -7.00 1.20 4.90
C ARG A 308 -7.43 0.46 3.64
N LEU A 309 -7.60 -0.84 3.78
CA LEU A 309 -8.16 -1.68 2.73
C LEU A 309 -9.64 -1.35 2.50
N VAL A 310 -10.02 -1.23 1.23
CA VAL A 310 -11.40 -1.08 0.77
C VAL A 310 -11.84 -2.43 0.21
N LEU A 311 -12.49 -3.22 1.07
CA LEU A 311 -13.01 -4.56 0.75
C LEU A 311 -14.54 -4.50 0.80
N PRO A 312 -15.21 -4.07 -0.28
CA PRO A 312 -16.64 -3.76 -0.27
C PRO A 312 -17.53 -4.99 -0.08
N ASN A 313 -16.99 -6.18 -0.33
CA ASN A 313 -17.74 -7.42 -0.23
C ASN A 313 -17.58 -8.10 1.15
N LEU A 314 -16.67 -7.61 2.00
CA LEU A 314 -16.53 -8.08 3.38
C LEU A 314 -17.40 -7.25 4.34
N ARG A 315 -18.05 -7.94 5.28
CA ARG A 315 -18.82 -7.31 6.38
C ARG A 315 -17.90 -6.52 7.29
#